data_AF-A0A931VYP3-F1
#
_entry.id   AF-A0A931VYP3-F1
#
_cell.length_a   1.000
_cell.length_b   1.000
_cell.length_c   1.000
_cell.angle_alpha   90.00
_cell.angle_beta   90.00
_cell.angle_gamma   90.00
#
_symmetry.space_group_name_H-M   'P 1'
#
loop_
_entity.id
_entity.type
_entity.pdbx_description
1 polymer ?
#
loop_
_entity_poly.entity_id
_entity_poly.type
_entity_poly.pdbx_seq_one_letter_code
_entity_poly.pdbx_strand_id
1 'polypeptide(L)'
;MSDRGIFVTSFLTVVLIVAGAFAIPEYFPFELLRSLVFVAITVMVFFGENKYSYMLGVVAPALVMLLNMLLGGFFDEFAVLWASVTMQPLPVLDTPLHALAIMTMVLLVVLSVRAWRKEVTEPFFSKTFGVCLGISLANVAVLAAWYVWGITERGRLP
;
A
#
# COMPACT_ATOMS: atom_id res chain seq x y z
N MET A 1 0.68 14.23 20.50
CA MET A 1 -0.47 13.96 19.61
C MET A 1 0.04 12.99 18.56
N SER A 2 -0.60 11.85 18.39
CA SER A 2 -0.34 10.92 17.28
C SER A 2 -0.26 11.69 15.96
N ASP A 3 0.70 11.36 15.10
CA ASP A 3 0.96 12.05 13.83
C ASP A 3 -0.25 11.96 12.90
N ARG A 4 -1.16 12.93 13.06
CA ARG A 4 -2.48 12.97 12.39
C ARG A 4 -2.37 12.77 10.88
N GLY A 5 -1.31 13.30 10.28
CA GLY A 5 -1.04 13.13 8.84
C GLY A 5 -0.85 11.67 8.47
N ILE A 6 0.00 10.92 9.19
CA ILE A 6 0.30 9.51 8.93
C ILE A 6 -0.94 8.64 9.21
N PHE A 7 -1.68 8.96 10.28
CA PHE A 7 -2.95 8.27 10.57
C PHE A 7 -3.95 8.44 9.42
N VAL A 8 -4.21 9.69 9.02
CA VAL A 8 -5.20 9.99 7.98
C VAL A 8 -4.78 9.39 6.65
N THR A 9 -3.51 9.48 6.27
CA THR A 9 -3.05 8.92 5.00
C THR A 9 -3.07 7.40 5.00
N SER A 10 -2.60 6.73 6.06
CA SER A 10 -2.68 5.27 6.16
C SER A 10 -4.13 4.77 6.14
N PHE A 11 -5.02 5.43 6.88
CA PHE A 11 -6.44 5.08 6.89
C PHE A 11 -7.10 5.33 5.53
N LEU A 12 -6.78 6.44 4.87
CA LEU A 12 -7.28 6.73 3.52
C LEU A 12 -6.79 5.69 2.52
N THR A 13 -5.53 5.24 2.61
CA THR A 13 -5.02 4.15 1.77
C THR A 13 -5.83 2.87 1.95
N VAL A 14 -6.17 2.50 3.20
CA VAL A 14 -7.05 1.35 3.48
C VAL A 14 -8.41 1.53 2.80
N VAL A 15 -9.03 2.70 2.97
CA VAL A 15 -10.35 2.98 2.38
C VAL A 15 -10.30 2.88 0.86
N LEU A 16 -9.27 3.43 0.21
CA LEU A 16 -9.12 3.39 -1.25
C LEU A 16 -8.91 1.97 -1.76
N ILE A 17 -8.05 1.18 -1.10
CA ILE A 17 -7.82 -0.23 -1.45
C ILE A 17 -9.11 -1.04 -1.30
N VAL A 18 -9.78 -0.93 -0.16
CA VAL A 18 -11.01 -1.69 0.11
C VAL A 18 -12.16 -1.25 -0.81
N ALA A 19 -12.29 0.04 -1.10
CA ALA A 19 -13.27 0.53 -2.06
C ALA A 19 -12.98 0.02 -3.48
N GLY A 20 -11.69 -0.03 -3.88
CA GLY A 20 -11.26 -0.67 -5.12
C GLY A 20 -11.60 -2.16 -5.16
N ALA A 21 -11.46 -2.86 -4.03
CA ALA A 21 -11.79 -4.28 -3.89
C ALA A 21 -13.27 -4.59 -4.15
N PHE A 22 -14.18 -3.69 -3.77
CA PHE A 22 -15.62 -3.85 -4.03
C PHE A 22 -15.99 -3.69 -5.51
N ALA A 23 -15.16 -2.99 -6.29
CA ALA A 23 -15.39 -2.87 -7.73
C ALA A 23 -15.03 -4.15 -8.50
N ILE A 24 -14.14 -4.98 -7.95
CA ILE A 24 -13.74 -6.26 -8.55
C ILE A 24 -13.85 -7.39 -7.51
N PRO A 25 -15.06 -7.96 -7.32
CA PRO A 25 -15.33 -8.91 -6.23
C PRO A 25 -14.43 -10.16 -6.21
N GLU A 26 -13.88 -10.54 -7.36
CA GLU A 26 -12.99 -11.69 -7.52
C GLU A 26 -11.64 -11.52 -6.80
N TYR A 27 -11.16 -10.27 -6.66
CA TYR A 27 -9.89 -9.94 -5.98
C TYR A 27 -10.08 -9.44 -4.55
N PHE A 28 -11.32 -9.41 -4.06
CA PHE A 28 -11.66 -8.92 -2.73
C PHE A 28 -10.76 -9.48 -1.60
N PRO A 29 -10.50 -10.80 -1.49
CA PRO A 29 -9.62 -11.32 -0.44
C PRO A 29 -8.16 -10.89 -0.61
N PHE A 30 -7.68 -10.71 -1.85
CA PHE A 30 -6.32 -10.26 -2.14
C PHE A 30 -6.13 -8.79 -1.72
N GLU A 31 -7.05 -7.91 -2.10
CA GLU A 31 -7.01 -6.50 -1.73
C GLU A 31 -7.21 -6.29 -0.21
N LEU A 32 -8.03 -7.13 0.44
CA LEU A 32 -8.12 -7.13 1.90
C LEU A 32 -6.78 -7.49 2.56
N LEU A 33 -6.12 -8.56 2.09
CA LEU A 33 -4.82 -8.96 2.62
C LEU A 33 -3.76 -7.86 2.40
N ARG A 34 -3.78 -7.23 1.23
CA ARG A 34 -2.94 -6.08 0.89
C ARG A 34 -3.19 -4.89 1.82
N SER A 35 -4.45 -4.61 2.15
CA SER A 35 -4.83 -3.51 3.05
C SER A 35 -4.37 -3.70 4.50
N LEU A 36 -4.14 -4.96 4.93
CA LEU A 36 -3.86 -5.32 6.32
C LEU A 36 -2.61 -4.62 6.87
N VAL A 37 -1.56 -4.47 6.06
CA VAL A 37 -0.34 -3.77 6.50
C VAL A 37 -0.61 -2.28 6.78
N PHE A 38 -1.51 -1.66 6.01
CA PHE A 38 -1.92 -0.27 6.22
C PHE A 38 -2.81 -0.13 7.44
N VAL A 39 -3.71 -1.11 7.69
CA VAL A 39 -4.48 -1.18 8.94
C VAL A 39 -3.53 -1.27 10.14
N ALA A 40 -2.51 -2.14 10.08
CA ALA A 40 -1.52 -2.27 11.14
C ALA A 40 -0.79 -0.94 11.39
N ILE A 41 -0.39 -0.22 10.34
CA ILE A 41 0.20 1.13 10.46
C ILE A 41 -0.78 2.08 11.15
N THR A 42 -2.02 2.17 10.69
CA THR A 42 -3.05 3.05 11.27
C THR A 42 -3.25 2.75 12.76
N VAL A 43 -3.32 1.48 13.13
CA VAL A 43 -3.48 1.03 14.53
C VAL A 43 -2.25 1.39 15.37
N MET A 44 -1.04 1.15 14.88
CA MET A 44 0.20 1.52 15.58
C MET A 44 0.30 3.04 15.79
N VAL A 45 -0.03 3.83 14.77
CA VAL A 45 -0.07 5.29 14.88
C VAL A 45 -1.11 5.72 15.92
N PHE A 46 -2.29 5.08 15.94
CA PHE A 46 -3.35 5.38 16.90
C PHE A 46 -2.93 5.12 18.36
N PHE A 47 -2.24 4.00 18.61
CA PHE A 47 -1.71 3.65 19.93
C PHE A 47 -0.45 4.43 20.32
N GLY A 48 0.11 5.26 19.43
CA GLY A 48 1.28 6.08 19.71
C GLY A 48 2.61 5.34 19.59
N GLU A 49 2.66 4.20 18.90
CA GLU A 49 3.90 3.51 18.56
C GLU A 49 4.62 4.21 17.39
N ASN A 50 5.12 5.41 17.65
CA ASN A 50 5.66 6.31 16.63
C ASN A 50 6.83 5.69 15.84
N LYS A 51 7.76 5.01 16.51
CA LYS A 51 8.96 4.49 15.86
C LYS A 51 8.66 3.41 14.82
N TYR A 52 7.91 2.38 15.19
CA TYR A 52 7.58 1.27 14.28
C TYR A 52 6.58 1.70 13.21
N SER A 53 5.60 2.54 13.57
CA SER A 53 4.63 3.04 12.60
C SER A 53 5.26 3.89 11.50
N TYR A 54 6.21 4.78 11.83
CA TYR A 54 6.88 5.59 10.81
C TYR A 54 7.73 4.70 9.90
N MET A 55 8.48 3.76 10.47
CA MET A 55 9.32 2.88 9.65
C MET A 55 8.49 1.95 8.76
N LEU A 56 7.41 1.34 9.28
CA LEU A 56 6.47 0.57 8.47
C LEU A 56 5.79 1.43 7.41
N GLY A 57 5.41 2.67 7.74
CA GLY A 57 4.85 3.66 6.81
C GLY A 57 5.82 4.09 5.70
N VAL A 58 7.11 3.81 5.83
CA VAL A 58 8.10 3.97 4.75
C VAL A 58 8.28 2.68 3.96
N VAL A 59 8.53 1.57 4.66
CA VAL A 59 9.00 0.33 4.05
C VAL A 59 7.86 -0.46 3.39
N ALA A 60 6.70 -0.58 4.04
CA ALA A 60 5.60 -1.37 3.52
C ALA A 60 5.02 -0.79 2.22
N PRO A 61 4.70 0.52 2.12
CA PRO A 61 4.18 1.07 0.88
C PRO A 61 5.24 1.04 -0.24
N ALA A 62 6.52 1.24 0.08
CA ALA A 62 7.60 1.13 -0.89
C ALA A 62 7.68 -0.27 -1.51
N LEU A 63 7.60 -1.32 -0.69
CA LEU A 63 7.63 -2.70 -1.17
C LEU A 63 6.36 -3.09 -1.93
N VAL A 64 5.18 -2.61 -1.51
CA VAL A 64 3.93 -2.83 -2.24
C VAL A 64 3.97 -2.16 -3.62
N MET A 65 4.45 -0.91 -3.72
CA MET A 65 4.61 -0.23 -5.00
C MET A 65 5.64 -0.94 -5.89
N LEU A 66 6.75 -1.41 -5.30
CA LEU A 66 7.76 -2.18 -6.03
C LEU A 66 7.18 -3.49 -6.57
N LEU A 67 6.36 -4.19 -5.78
CA LEU A 67 5.64 -5.37 -6.24
C LEU A 67 4.72 -5.02 -7.42
N ASN A 68 3.89 -3.97 -7.31
CA ASN A 68 3.02 -3.53 -8.42
C ASN A 68 3.82 -3.17 -9.68
N MET A 69 5.00 -2.59 -9.54
CA MET A 69 5.88 -2.27 -10.67
C MET A 69 6.44 -3.54 -11.32
N LEU A 70 6.83 -4.55 -10.53
CA LEU A 70 7.29 -5.84 -11.05
C LEU A 70 6.17 -6.65 -11.72
N LEU A 71 4.94 -6.51 -11.23
CA LEU A 71 3.76 -7.16 -11.82
C LEU A 71 3.20 -6.39 -13.03
N GLY A 72 3.76 -5.23 -13.38
CA GLY A 72 3.35 -4.43 -14.54
C GLY A 72 2.19 -3.46 -14.28
N GLY A 73 1.37 -3.68 -13.25
CA GLY A 73 0.17 -2.88 -12.98
C GLY A 73 0.42 -1.42 -12.57
N PHE A 74 1.63 -1.05 -12.12
CA PHE A 74 1.90 0.28 -11.59
C PHE A 74 1.58 1.42 -12.58
N PHE A 75 2.00 1.32 -13.84
CA PHE A 75 1.77 2.38 -14.84
C PHE A 75 0.36 2.32 -15.43
N ASP A 76 -0.22 1.13 -15.53
CA ASP A 76 -1.57 0.92 -16.05
C ASP A 76 -2.62 1.58 -15.16
N GLU A 77 -2.44 1.51 -13.83
CA GLU A 77 -3.31 2.21 -12.86
C GLU A 77 -3.34 3.72 -13.12
N PHE A 78 -2.21 4.36 -13.44
CA PHE A 78 -2.17 5.79 -13.77
C PHE A 78 -2.81 6.11 -15.13
N ALA A 79 -2.72 5.21 -16.11
CA ALA A 79 -3.42 5.36 -17.38
C ALA A 79 -4.94 5.31 -17.17
N VAL A 80 -5.44 4.41 -16.32
CA VAL A 80 -6.85 4.33 -15.90
C VAL A 80 -7.29 5.61 -15.20
N LEU A 81 -6.47 6.16 -14.30
CA LEU A 81 -6.76 7.45 -13.66
C LEU A 81 -6.86 8.59 -14.69
N TRP A 82 -5.91 8.65 -15.63
CA TRP A 82 -5.92 9.68 -16.68
C TRP A 82 -7.14 9.56 -17.59
N ALA A 83 -7.49 8.34 -18.01
CA ALA A 83 -8.69 8.05 -18.78
C ALA A 83 -9.96 8.48 -18.02
N SER A 84 -10.02 8.22 -16.72
CA SER A 84 -11.13 8.68 -15.86
C SER A 84 -11.23 10.21 -15.80
N VAL A 85 -10.11 10.92 -15.68
CA VAL A 85 -10.09 12.40 -15.63
C VAL A 85 -10.47 13.01 -16.98
N THR A 86 -10.08 12.37 -18.08
CA THR A 86 -10.38 12.81 -19.45
C THR A 86 -11.72 12.30 -19.99
N MET A 87 -12.53 11.66 -19.15
CA MET A 87 -13.84 11.08 -19.48
C MET A 87 -13.79 10.08 -20.65
N GLN A 88 -12.69 9.36 -20.78
CA GLN A 88 -12.56 8.27 -21.73
C GLN A 88 -13.25 7.01 -21.21
N PRO A 89 -13.74 6.12 -22.10
CA PRO A 89 -14.35 4.86 -21.69
C PRO A 89 -13.32 3.98 -20.98
N LEU A 90 -13.68 3.50 -19.79
CA LEU A 90 -12.86 2.61 -18.98
C LEU A 90 -13.30 1.15 -19.17
N PRO A 91 -12.37 0.18 -19.14
CA PRO A 91 -12.72 -1.22 -19.03
C PRO A 91 -13.56 -1.48 -17.76
N VAL A 92 -14.51 -2.42 -17.85
CA VAL A 92 -15.48 -2.71 -16.75
C VAL A 92 -14.80 -3.13 -15.45
N LEU A 93 -13.60 -3.68 -15.54
CA LEU A 93 -12.82 -4.20 -14.42
C LEU A 93 -11.79 -3.20 -13.86
N ASP A 94 -11.68 -1.99 -14.42
CA ASP A 94 -10.65 -1.03 -14.00
C ASP A 94 -11.24 0.09 -13.13
N THR A 95 -10.48 0.52 -12.12
CA THR A 95 -10.88 1.64 -11.25
C THR A 95 -9.76 2.64 -11.00
N PRO A 96 -10.08 3.96 -10.96
CA PRO A 96 -9.09 4.98 -10.63
C PRO A 96 -8.67 4.95 -9.14
N LEU A 97 -9.37 4.18 -8.30
CA LEU A 97 -9.11 4.09 -6.87
C LEU A 97 -7.73 3.51 -6.54
N HIS A 98 -7.22 2.61 -7.38
CA HIS A 98 -5.91 2.00 -7.19
C HIS A 98 -4.78 3.03 -7.38
N ALA A 99 -4.86 3.85 -8.43
CA ALA A 99 -3.91 4.96 -8.63
C ALA A 99 -3.97 5.99 -7.51
N LEU A 100 -5.18 6.32 -7.03
CA LEU A 100 -5.34 7.18 -5.86
C LEU A 100 -4.70 6.54 -4.61
N ALA A 101 -4.84 5.23 -4.43
CA ALA A 101 -4.19 4.50 -3.35
C ALA A 101 -2.66 4.62 -3.45
N ILE A 102 -2.07 4.46 -4.64
CA ILE A 102 -0.63 4.70 -4.86
C ILE A 102 -0.23 6.12 -4.47
N MET A 103 -1.01 7.14 -4.88
CA MET A 103 -0.72 8.52 -4.49
C MET A 103 -0.73 8.71 -2.97
N THR A 104 -1.67 8.09 -2.28
CA THR A 104 -1.72 8.12 -0.80
C THR A 104 -0.60 7.32 -0.15
N MET A 105 -0.12 6.24 -0.78
CA MET A 105 1.08 5.50 -0.35
C MET A 105 2.33 6.37 -0.45
N VAL A 106 2.52 7.09 -1.57
CA VAL A 106 3.64 8.02 -1.74
C VAL A 106 3.58 9.11 -0.67
N LEU A 107 2.40 9.67 -0.42
CA LEU A 107 2.21 10.68 0.61
C LEU A 107 2.52 10.12 2.02
N LEU A 108 2.06 8.90 2.31
CA LEU A 108 2.36 8.19 3.56
C LEU A 108 3.87 8.01 3.76
N VAL A 109 4.60 7.60 2.72
CA VAL A 109 6.06 7.47 2.76
C VAL A 109 6.72 8.81 3.06
N VAL A 110 6.34 9.88 2.37
CA VAL A 110 6.91 11.22 2.57
C VAL A 110 6.67 11.72 3.99
N LEU A 111 5.45 11.58 4.51
CA LEU A 111 5.11 11.98 5.87
C LEU A 111 5.86 11.14 6.90
N SER A 112 5.97 9.84 6.69
CA SER A 112 6.66 8.92 7.59
C SER A 112 8.18 9.17 7.62
N VAL A 113 8.81 9.45 6.46
CA VAL A 113 10.23 9.86 6.41
C VAL A 113 10.45 11.18 7.15
N ARG A 114 9.55 12.15 6.97
CA ARG A 114 9.63 13.45 7.66
C ARG A 114 9.49 13.29 9.17
N ALA A 115 8.52 12.51 9.62
CA ALA A 115 8.29 12.21 11.04
C ALA A 115 9.48 11.45 11.64
N TRP A 116 9.99 10.42 10.95
CA TRP A 116 11.19 9.69 11.37
C TRP A 116 12.38 10.63 11.60
N ARG A 117 12.69 11.50 10.64
CA ARG A 117 13.82 12.44 10.75
C ARG A 117 13.64 13.47 11.87
N LYS A 118 12.39 13.80 12.24
CA LYS A 118 12.08 14.82 13.24
C LYS A 118 12.04 14.24 14.66
N GLU A 119 11.49 13.05 14.82
CA GLU A 119 11.15 12.50 16.14
C GLU A 119 12.04 11.33 16.59
N VAL A 120 12.70 10.65 15.65
CA VAL A 120 13.50 9.46 15.95
C VAL A 120 14.98 9.79 15.88
N THR A 121 15.67 9.63 17.01
CA THR A 121 17.13 9.86 17.12
C THR A 121 17.97 8.72 16.56
N GLU A 122 17.34 7.57 16.28
CA GLU A 122 18.02 6.41 15.73
C GLU A 122 18.33 6.55 14.22
N PRO A 123 19.43 5.92 13.75
CA PRO A 123 19.75 5.89 12.34
C PRO A 123 18.65 5.20 11.54
N PHE A 124 18.46 5.62 10.29
CA PHE A 124 17.44 5.07 9.40
C PHE A 124 17.60 3.55 9.22
N PHE A 125 18.81 3.07 8.96
CA PHE A 125 19.13 1.64 8.89
C PHE A 125 19.42 1.05 10.28
N SER A 126 18.41 1.06 11.15
CA SER A 126 18.48 0.49 12.50
C SER A 126 17.88 -0.91 12.59
N LYS A 127 17.91 -1.52 13.79
CA LYS A 127 17.18 -2.76 14.07
C LYS A 127 15.69 -2.63 13.71
N THR A 128 15.09 -1.46 13.92
CA THR A 128 13.70 -1.19 13.55
C THR A 128 13.48 -1.28 12.04
N PHE A 129 14.40 -0.76 11.23
CA PHE A 129 14.33 -0.95 9.77
C PHE A 129 14.37 -2.43 9.41
N GLY A 130 15.29 -3.21 10.00
CA GLY A 130 15.37 -4.66 9.76
C GLY A 130 14.08 -5.40 10.11
N VAL A 131 13.46 -5.08 11.26
CA VAL A 131 12.18 -5.69 11.68
C VAL A 131 11.05 -5.30 10.73
N CYS A 132 10.90 -4.01 10.41
CA CYS A 132 9.83 -3.53 9.53
C CYS A 132 10.00 -4.05 8.10
N LEU A 133 11.24 -4.14 7.63
CA LEU A 133 11.59 -4.77 6.35
C LEU A 133 11.23 -6.25 6.35
N GLY A 134 11.57 -7.01 7.40
CA GLY A 134 11.20 -8.42 7.51
C GLY A 134 9.68 -8.63 7.46
N ILE A 135 8.92 -7.85 8.22
CA ILE A 135 7.45 -7.90 8.23
C ILE A 135 6.88 -7.55 6.84
N SER A 136 7.40 -6.50 6.22
CA SER A 136 6.91 -6.01 4.93
C SER A 136 7.27 -6.96 3.79
N LEU A 137 8.46 -7.57 3.83
CA LEU A 137 8.89 -8.62 2.89
C LEU A 137 8.04 -9.88 3.05
N ALA A 138 7.75 -10.30 4.28
CA ALA A 138 6.85 -11.43 4.51
C ALA A 138 5.47 -11.16 3.92
N ASN A 139 4.92 -9.96 4.13
CA ASN A 139 3.64 -9.56 3.56
C ASN A 139 3.66 -9.58 2.02
N VAL A 140 4.67 -8.98 1.40
CA VAL A 140 4.80 -8.96 -0.07
C VAL A 140 5.07 -10.35 -0.64
N ALA A 141 5.82 -11.21 0.06
CA ALA A 141 6.03 -12.59 -0.34
C ALA A 141 4.73 -13.40 -0.33
N VAL A 142 3.87 -13.21 0.67
CA VAL A 142 2.54 -13.84 0.70
C VAL A 142 1.68 -13.34 -0.47
N LEU A 143 1.67 -12.03 -0.73
CA LEU A 143 0.95 -11.46 -1.88
C LEU A 143 1.47 -12.00 -3.21
N ALA A 144 2.78 -12.04 -3.41
CA ALA A 144 3.40 -12.54 -4.62
C ALA A 144 3.16 -14.05 -4.81
N ALA A 145 3.26 -14.85 -3.75
CA ALA A 145 2.96 -16.28 -3.78
C ALA A 145 1.48 -16.52 -4.15
N TRP A 146 0.57 -15.73 -3.58
CA TRP A 146 -0.85 -15.79 -3.93
C TRP A 146 -1.07 -15.42 -5.41
N TYR A 147 -0.42 -14.37 -5.90
CA TYR A 147 -0.53 -13.94 -7.29
C TYR A 147 -0.03 -15.02 -8.26
N VAL A 148 1.15 -15.60 -7.98
CA VAL A 148 1.72 -16.69 -8.79
C VAL A 148 0.82 -17.92 -8.74
N TRP A 149 0.35 -18.33 -7.55
CA TRP A 149 -0.52 -19.49 -7.42
C TRP A 149 -1.87 -19.28 -8.13
N GLY A 150 -2.46 -18.08 -8.00
CA GLY A 150 -3.69 -17.69 -8.69
C GLY A 150 -3.55 -17.69 -10.21
N ILE A 151 -2.42 -17.23 -10.76
CA ILE A 151 -2.09 -17.37 -12.19
C ILE A 151 -1.97 -18.84 -12.59
N THR A 152 -1.32 -19.65 -11.76
CA THR A 152 -1.08 -21.07 -12.05
C THR A 152 -2.39 -21.86 -12.12
N GLU A 153 -3.38 -21.51 -11.29
CA GLU A 153 -4.70 -22.17 -11.29
C GLU A 153 -5.68 -21.61 -12.34
N ARG A 154 -5.58 -20.32 -12.71
CA ARG A 154 -6.59 -19.65 -13.54
C ARG A 154 -6.10 -19.15 -14.91
N GLY A 155 -4.85 -19.38 -15.28
CA GLY A 155 -4.32 -19.17 -16.63
C GLY A 155 -4.15 -17.71 -17.10
N ARG A 156 -4.76 -16.75 -16.39
CA ARG A 156 -4.47 -15.30 -16.39
C ARG A 156 -5.45 -14.67 -15.42
N LEU A 157 -4.94 -14.02 -14.39
CA LEU A 157 -5.66 -12.90 -13.78
C LEU A 157 -5.12 -11.67 -14.52
N PRO A 158 -5.97 -10.79 -15.08
CA PRO A 158 -5.54 -9.58 -15.80
C PRO A 158 -4.44 -8.82 -15.09
#